data_AF-A0A8S1JHZ1-F1
#
_entry.id   AF-A0A8S1JHZ1-F1
#
_cell.length_a   1.000
_cell.length_b   1.000
_cell.length_c   1.000
_cell.angle_alpha   90.00
_cell.angle_beta   90.00
_cell.angle_gamma   90.00
#
_symmetry.space_group_name_H-M   'P 1'
#
loop_
_entity.id
_entity.type
_entity.pdbx_description
1 polymer ?
#
loop_
_entity_poly.entity_id
_entity_poly.type
_entity_poly.pdbx_seq_one_letter_code
_entity_poly.pdbx_strand_id
1 'polypeptide(L)'
;EEEQVGLASTSDTPAGVGQKAQQSEKEFPLHAAAKCGDARLVWKLLQSGENPEVRHLGCTAYQVASSKDVRDTFRRFKAQNPERWNYEDAGVPASLTPEMEAERRAKKAEKRARQKTRQKEKKAAEEESVAKLNAEEEVAKAVAEAAQQAARMAASRKSRKQSGKGRGQSQAQAASSEEALQRRREQMAAAAERRIAALKDSARQQQLW
;
A
#
# COMPACT_ATOMS: atom_id res chain seq x y z
N GLU A 1 -3.21 78.53 55.97
CA GLU A 1 -2.92 78.80 54.54
C GLU A 1 -2.53 77.44 53.95
N GLU A 2 -3.47 76.67 53.38
CA GLU A 2 -4.01 76.81 52.00
C GLU A 2 -2.86 77.00 51.00
N GLU A 3 -2.64 76.13 50.01
CA GLU A 3 -3.53 75.74 48.90
C GLU A 3 -2.92 74.46 48.25
N GLN A 4 -3.66 73.35 48.03
CA GLN A 4 -4.27 72.92 46.75
C GLN A 4 -3.35 73.13 45.51
N VAL A 5 -3.09 72.22 44.57
CA VAL A 5 -3.84 71.16 43.86
C VAL A 5 -2.85 70.35 43.00
N GLY A 6 -3.20 69.14 42.52
CA GLY A 6 -2.59 68.61 41.30
C GLY A 6 -2.58 67.10 41.11
N LEU A 7 -3.66 66.59 40.51
CA LEU A 7 -3.78 65.25 39.93
C LEU A 7 -2.69 64.96 38.87
N ALA A 8 -2.06 63.79 38.93
CA ALA A 8 -1.56 63.10 37.75
C ALA A 8 -1.62 61.58 37.96
N SER A 9 -2.71 61.01 37.46
CA SER A 9 -2.80 59.60 37.14
C SER A 9 -1.89 59.32 35.95
N THR A 10 -0.90 58.44 36.10
CA THR A 10 -0.22 57.81 34.97
C THR A 10 -0.20 56.31 35.17
N SER A 11 -1.13 55.68 34.45
CA SER A 11 -1.12 54.27 34.09
C SER A 11 0.24 53.84 33.54
N ASP A 12 0.99 53.04 34.30
CA ASP A 12 2.10 52.27 33.75
C ASP A 12 1.53 51.03 33.06
N THR A 13 1.36 51.14 31.73
CA THR A 13 0.98 50.04 30.84
C THR A 13 2.26 49.39 30.31
N PRO A 14 2.49 48.08 30.48
CA PRO A 14 3.70 47.43 30.01
C PRO A 14 3.60 47.13 28.50
N ALA A 15 3.91 48.11 27.66
CA ALA A 15 4.00 47.96 26.21
C ALA A 15 5.46 47.86 25.76
N GLY A 16 6.14 46.73 26.05
CA GLY A 16 7.58 46.57 25.78
C GLY A 16 8.03 45.22 25.22
N VAL A 17 7.11 44.32 24.83
CA VAL A 17 7.48 42.93 24.44
C VAL A 17 7.57 42.74 22.91
N GLY A 18 7.01 43.65 22.11
CA GLY A 18 6.91 43.48 20.65
C GLY A 18 8.16 43.83 19.83
N GLN A 19 9.03 44.73 20.29
CA GLN A 19 10.14 45.25 19.48
C GLN A 19 11.38 44.35 19.48
N LYS A 20 11.68 43.66 20.60
CA LYS A 20 12.84 42.75 20.69
C LYS A 20 12.71 41.53 19.75
N ALA A 21 11.50 41.02 19.56
CA ALA A 21 11.27 39.85 18.70
C ALA A 21 11.59 40.15 17.23
N GLN A 22 11.18 41.31 16.73
CA GLN A 22 11.42 41.71 15.33
C GLN A 22 12.90 42.03 15.04
N GLN A 23 13.65 42.51 16.04
CA GLN A 23 15.10 42.72 15.91
C GLN A 23 15.85 41.39 15.82
N SER A 24 15.49 40.39 16.64
CA SER A 24 16.13 39.07 16.59
C SER A 24 15.97 38.35 15.24
N GLU A 25 14.84 38.56 14.53
CA GLU A 25 14.62 37.97 13.21
C GLU A 25 15.47 38.62 12.11
N LYS A 26 15.73 39.93 12.21
CA LYS A 26 16.61 40.64 11.27
C LYS A 26 18.09 40.41 11.54
N GLU A 27 18.48 40.28 12.81
CA GLU A 27 19.87 40.10 13.21
C GLU A 27 20.35 38.65 13.03
N PHE A 28 19.44 37.68 13.15
CA PHE A 28 19.75 36.24 13.05
C PHE A 28 18.71 35.50 12.19
N PRO A 29 18.67 35.76 10.87
CA PRO A 29 17.66 35.17 9.98
C PRO A 29 17.75 33.64 9.92
N LEU A 30 18.95 33.07 10.08
CA LEU A 30 19.13 31.61 10.16
C LEU A 30 18.44 31.00 11.40
N HIS A 31 18.49 31.66 12.56
CA HIS A 31 17.79 31.21 13.78
C HIS A 31 16.28 31.38 13.67
N ALA A 32 15.81 32.46 13.05
CA ALA A 32 14.39 32.68 12.79
C ALA A 32 13.82 31.59 11.86
N ALA A 33 14.51 31.31 10.76
CA ALA A 33 14.13 30.24 9.83
C ALA A 33 14.12 28.86 10.50
N ALA A 34 15.13 28.57 11.33
CA ALA A 34 15.22 27.32 12.06
C ALA A 34 14.09 27.16 13.09
N LYS A 35 13.74 28.24 13.81
CA LYS A 35 12.63 28.28 14.77
C LYS A 35 11.28 28.06 14.07
N CYS A 36 11.09 28.71 12.91
CA CYS A 36 9.90 28.59 12.08
C CYS A 36 9.73 27.18 11.48
N GLY A 37 10.81 26.42 11.34
CA GLY A 37 10.76 25.07 10.78
C GLY A 37 10.91 25.03 9.26
N ASP A 38 11.30 26.14 8.62
CA ASP A 38 11.45 26.21 7.16
C ASP A 38 12.83 25.69 6.71
N ALA A 39 12.86 24.40 6.40
CA ALA A 39 14.06 23.72 5.88
C ALA A 39 14.59 24.32 4.57
N ARG A 40 13.72 24.85 3.70
CA ARG A 40 14.14 25.40 2.40
C ARG A 40 14.81 26.75 2.57
N LEU A 41 14.28 27.58 3.46
CA LEU A 41 14.88 28.88 3.78
C LEU A 41 16.23 28.70 4.48
N VAL A 42 16.31 27.78 5.45
CA VAL A 42 17.59 27.43 6.11
C VAL A 42 18.64 26.98 5.09
N TRP A 43 18.26 26.13 4.14
CA TRP A 43 19.18 25.70 3.07
C TRP A 43 19.72 26.89 2.25
N LYS A 44 18.86 27.82 1.84
CA LYS A 44 19.26 29.01 1.07
C LYS A 44 20.19 29.92 1.86
N LEU A 45 19.91 30.15 3.14
CA LEU A 45 20.73 31.00 4.02
C LEU A 45 22.13 30.39 4.23
N LEU A 46 22.22 29.08 4.40
CA LEU A 46 23.50 28.38 4.43
C LEU A 46 24.23 28.45 3.09
N GLN A 47 23.52 28.40 1.95
CA GLN A 47 24.17 28.58 0.65
C GLN A 47 24.76 29.99 0.50
N SER A 48 24.03 31.03 0.93
CA SER A 48 24.49 32.42 0.88
C SER A 48 25.65 32.74 1.83
N GLY A 49 26.05 31.79 2.68
CA GLY A 49 27.24 31.92 3.53
C GLY A 49 26.94 32.33 4.97
N GLU A 50 25.69 32.21 5.43
CA GLU A 50 25.38 32.45 6.84
C GLU A 50 26.03 31.38 7.73
N ASN A 51 26.69 31.81 8.81
CA ASN A 51 27.44 30.93 9.68
C ASN A 51 26.49 30.19 10.66
N PRO A 52 26.40 28.84 10.61
CA PRO A 52 25.59 28.05 11.54
C PRO A 52 26.13 28.01 12.99
N GLU A 53 27.38 28.41 13.23
CA GLU A 53 28.03 28.43 14.55
C GLU A 53 27.55 29.58 15.43
N VAL A 54 26.94 30.61 14.82
CA VAL A 54 26.51 31.80 15.54
C VAL A 54 25.50 31.40 16.61
N ARG A 55 25.79 31.79 17.86
CA ARG A 55 24.93 31.52 19.02
C ARG A 55 24.06 32.74 19.28
N HIS A 56 22.75 32.53 19.28
CA HIS A 56 21.77 33.53 19.70
C HIS A 56 21.10 33.04 20.98
N LEU A 57 21.07 33.88 22.03
CA LEU A 57 20.54 33.53 23.35
C LEU A 57 21.16 32.24 23.94
N GLY A 58 22.45 32.00 23.65
CA GLY A 58 23.16 30.80 24.11
C GLY A 58 22.87 29.52 23.31
N CYS A 59 22.04 29.58 22.26
CA CYS A 59 21.72 28.43 21.41
C CYS A 59 22.18 28.65 19.96
N THR A 60 22.63 27.59 19.29
CA THR A 60 22.90 27.63 17.84
C THR A 60 21.61 27.50 17.05
N ALA A 61 21.63 27.90 15.77
CA ALA A 61 20.45 27.76 14.90
C ALA A 61 19.95 26.29 14.83
N TYR A 62 20.86 25.33 14.94
CA TYR A 62 20.53 23.90 15.03
C TYR A 62 19.79 23.53 16.33
N GLN A 63 20.19 24.08 17.47
CA GLN A 63 19.56 23.81 18.77
C GLN A 63 18.17 24.44 18.87
N VAL A 64 17.96 25.59 18.23
CA VAL A 64 16.66 26.27 18.14
C VAL A 64 15.71 25.56 17.15
N ALA A 65 16.23 24.70 16.26
CA ALA A 65 15.43 24.03 15.24
C ALA A 65 14.37 23.11 15.86
N SER A 66 13.10 23.47 15.67
CA SER A 66 11.93 22.72 16.16
C SER A 66 11.66 21.46 15.32
N SER A 67 11.82 21.57 14.00
CA SER A 67 11.50 20.49 13.04
C SER A 67 12.67 19.53 12.81
N LYS A 68 12.34 18.24 12.61
CA LYS A 68 13.32 17.23 12.20
C LYS A 68 13.91 17.56 10.82
N ASP A 69 13.11 18.11 9.91
CA ASP A 69 13.53 18.39 8.53
C ASP A 69 14.58 19.50 8.47
N VAL A 70 14.45 20.52 9.34
CA VAL A 70 15.47 21.57 9.49
C VAL A 70 16.79 20.98 10.01
N ARG A 71 16.73 20.12 11.04
CA ARG A 71 17.93 19.44 11.57
C ARG A 71 18.59 18.54 10.53
N ASP A 72 17.79 17.82 9.73
CA ASP A 72 18.28 17.05 8.58
C ASP A 72 18.97 17.96 7.55
N THR A 73 18.43 19.15 7.32
CA THR A 73 18.98 20.13 6.37
C THR A 73 20.38 20.59 6.79
N PHE A 74 20.59 20.93 8.06
CA PHE A 74 21.93 21.24 8.59
C PHE A 74 22.91 20.07 8.41
N ARG A 75 22.46 18.83 8.69
CA ARG A 75 23.29 17.63 8.51
C ARG A 75 23.63 17.33 7.05
N ARG A 76 22.67 17.54 6.14
CA ARG A 76 22.87 17.41 4.68
C ARG A 76 23.80 18.49 4.14
N PHE A 77 23.69 19.71 4.66
CA PHE A 77 24.55 20.82 4.27
C PHE A 77 25.99 20.57 4.71
N LYS A 78 26.20 20.09 5.96
CA LYS A 78 27.51 19.63 6.46
C LYS A 78 28.13 18.56 5.57
N ALA A 79 27.33 17.60 5.08
CA ALA A 79 27.83 16.56 4.20
C ALA A 79 28.27 17.08 2.82
N GLN A 80 27.65 18.16 2.33
CA GLN A 80 28.03 18.78 1.05
C GLN A 80 29.19 19.77 1.18
N ASN A 81 29.39 20.37 2.36
CA ASN A 81 30.41 21.39 2.58
C ASN A 81 31.16 21.17 3.91
N PRO A 82 31.85 20.02 4.10
CA PRO A 82 32.44 19.67 5.39
C PRO A 82 33.54 20.63 5.87
N GLU A 83 34.19 21.34 4.95
CA GLU A 83 35.31 22.26 5.24
C GLU A 83 34.89 23.73 5.44
N ARG A 84 33.62 24.07 5.22
CA ARG A 84 33.18 25.47 5.14
C ARG A 84 32.94 26.11 6.52
N TRP A 85 32.57 25.32 7.51
CA TRP A 85 32.37 25.73 8.91
C TRP A 85 32.78 24.62 9.88
N ASN A 86 33.12 24.99 11.11
CA ASN A 86 33.29 24.09 12.23
C ASN A 86 31.92 23.68 12.80
N TYR A 87 31.31 22.67 12.17
CA TYR A 87 30.00 22.16 12.55
C TYR A 87 29.95 21.52 13.96
N GLU A 88 31.09 21.23 14.58
CA GLU A 88 31.14 20.78 15.98
C GLU A 88 30.77 21.91 16.93
N ASP A 89 31.30 23.11 16.68
CA ASP A 89 30.96 24.33 17.43
C ASP A 89 29.51 24.78 17.19
N ALA A 90 28.96 24.49 16.00
CA ALA A 90 27.55 24.70 15.69
C ALA A 90 26.59 23.71 16.40
N GLY A 91 27.11 22.70 17.12
CA GLY A 91 26.32 21.69 17.83
C GLY A 91 25.56 20.74 16.90
N VAL A 92 25.97 20.62 15.63
CA VAL A 92 25.37 19.71 14.65
C VAL A 92 26.01 18.32 14.83
N PRO A 93 25.24 17.30 15.27
CA PRO A 93 25.76 15.94 15.43
C PRO A 93 26.33 15.37 14.12
N ALA A 94 27.08 14.27 14.24
CA ALA A 94 27.75 13.58 13.12
C ALA A 94 26.94 13.61 11.81
N SER A 95 27.62 13.99 10.72
CA SER A 95 27.02 14.23 9.41
C SER A 95 26.20 13.03 8.94
N LEU A 96 24.92 13.26 8.66
CA LEU A 96 24.09 12.29 7.95
C LEU A 96 24.52 12.33 6.48
N THR A 97 25.46 11.46 6.11
CA THR A 97 25.98 11.43 4.74
C THR A 97 24.87 11.02 3.77
N PRO A 98 24.76 11.67 2.60
CA PRO A 98 23.73 11.38 1.60
C PRO A 98 23.82 9.93 1.09
N GLU A 99 25.01 9.33 1.12
CA GLU A 99 25.24 7.92 0.75
C GLU A 99 24.52 6.95 1.70
N MET A 100 24.55 7.20 3.02
CA MET A 100 23.84 6.36 3.99
C MET A 100 22.31 6.49 3.90
N GLU A 101 21.79 7.65 3.48
CA GLU A 101 20.35 7.84 3.26
C GLU A 101 19.90 7.12 1.97
N ALA A 102 20.69 7.20 0.91
CA ALA A 102 20.45 6.50 -0.35
C ALA A 102 20.46 4.98 -0.18
N GLU A 103 21.43 4.44 0.56
CA GLU A 103 21.52 2.99 0.81
C GLU A 103 20.35 2.49 1.67
N ARG A 104 19.95 3.23 2.71
CA ARG A 104 18.76 2.90 3.51
C ARG A 104 17.48 2.94 2.69
N ARG A 105 17.35 3.91 1.78
CA ARG A 105 16.20 4.03 0.88
C ARG A 105 16.17 2.90 -0.15
N ALA A 106 17.32 2.56 -0.73
CA ALA A 106 17.48 1.44 -1.67
C ALA A 106 17.13 0.10 -0.99
N LYS A 107 17.71 -0.17 0.17
CA LYS A 107 17.43 -1.39 0.96
C LYS A 107 15.97 -1.50 1.39
N LYS A 108 15.33 -0.37 1.72
CA LYS A 108 13.89 -0.33 2.06
C LYS A 108 13.01 -0.53 0.81
N ALA A 109 13.39 0.05 -0.33
CA ALA A 109 12.70 -0.13 -1.60
C ALA A 109 12.79 -1.58 -2.10
N GLU A 110 13.96 -2.20 -2.02
CA GLU A 110 14.19 -3.61 -2.37
C GLU A 110 13.35 -4.54 -1.50
N LYS A 111 13.38 -4.38 -0.17
CA LYS A 111 12.54 -5.17 0.75
C LYS A 111 11.06 -5.01 0.45
N ARG A 112 10.61 -3.78 0.15
CA ARG A 112 9.21 -3.51 -0.19
C ARG A 112 8.82 -4.14 -1.53
N ALA A 113 9.71 -4.11 -2.52
CA ALA A 113 9.50 -4.77 -3.81
C ALA A 113 9.37 -6.29 -3.63
N ARG A 114 10.29 -6.91 -2.88
CA ARG A 114 10.25 -8.35 -2.57
C ARG A 114 9.02 -8.76 -1.76
N GLN A 115 8.56 -7.92 -0.84
CA GLN A 115 7.30 -8.17 -0.12
C GLN A 115 6.08 -8.08 -1.05
N LYS A 116 6.07 -7.10 -1.96
CA LYS A 116 4.96 -6.91 -2.90
C LYS A 116 4.84 -8.08 -3.88
N THR A 117 5.94 -8.64 -4.37
CA THR A 117 5.91 -9.83 -5.24
C THR A 117 5.39 -11.05 -4.48
N ARG A 118 5.93 -11.34 -3.28
CA ARG A 118 5.47 -12.45 -2.45
C ARG A 118 3.99 -12.34 -2.04
N GLN A 119 3.49 -11.12 -1.79
CA GLN A 119 2.08 -10.90 -1.50
C GLN A 119 1.19 -11.15 -2.72
N LYS A 120 1.61 -10.73 -3.91
CA LYS A 120 0.87 -11.00 -5.15
C LYS A 120 0.79 -12.50 -5.43
N GLU A 121 1.89 -13.22 -5.29
CA GLU A 121 1.93 -14.68 -5.47
C GLU A 121 1.03 -15.40 -4.47
N LYS A 122 1.10 -15.02 -3.19
CA LYS A 122 0.23 -15.59 -2.15
C LYS A 122 -1.25 -15.33 -2.43
N LYS A 123 -1.61 -14.11 -2.82
CA LYS A 123 -3.00 -13.76 -3.13
C LYS A 123 -3.51 -14.51 -4.35
N ALA A 124 -2.68 -14.66 -5.39
CA ALA A 124 -3.03 -15.45 -6.57
C ALA A 124 -3.21 -16.94 -6.23
N ALA A 125 -2.33 -17.52 -5.40
CA ALA A 125 -2.46 -18.91 -4.97
C ALA A 125 -3.68 -19.15 -4.07
N GLU A 126 -4.00 -18.20 -3.19
CA GLU A 126 -5.20 -18.26 -2.35
C GLU A 126 -6.47 -18.17 -3.21
N GLU A 127 -6.53 -17.21 -4.14
CA GLU A 127 -7.64 -17.06 -5.08
C GLU A 127 -7.83 -18.31 -5.95
N GLU A 128 -6.74 -18.92 -6.44
CA GLU A 128 -6.79 -20.19 -7.16
C GLU A 128 -7.30 -21.33 -6.28
N SER A 129 -6.85 -21.42 -5.01
CA SER A 129 -7.31 -22.47 -4.09
C SER A 129 -8.80 -22.32 -3.74
N VAL A 130 -9.27 -21.10 -3.54
CA VAL A 130 -10.69 -20.81 -3.29
C VAL A 130 -11.53 -21.10 -4.52
N ALA A 131 -11.04 -20.74 -5.72
CA ALA A 131 -11.73 -21.07 -6.96
C ALA A 131 -11.84 -22.59 -7.17
N LYS A 132 -10.80 -23.36 -6.85
CA LYS A 132 -10.83 -24.82 -6.90
C LYS A 132 -11.82 -25.43 -5.90
N LEU A 133 -11.80 -24.98 -4.65
CA LEU A 133 -12.74 -25.46 -3.63
C LEU A 133 -14.19 -25.14 -4.01
N ASN A 134 -14.47 -23.94 -4.50
CA ASN A 134 -15.80 -23.57 -4.98
C ASN A 134 -16.23 -24.40 -6.19
N ALA A 135 -15.33 -24.65 -7.14
CA ALA A 135 -15.63 -25.51 -8.29
C ALA A 135 -15.90 -26.96 -7.87
N GLU A 136 -15.14 -27.51 -6.92
CA GLU A 136 -15.37 -28.84 -6.36
C GLU A 136 -16.70 -28.92 -5.59
N GLU A 137 -17.05 -27.89 -4.82
CA GLU A 137 -18.33 -27.81 -4.10
C GLU A 137 -19.51 -27.74 -5.07
N GLU A 138 -19.43 -26.93 -6.13
CA GLU A 138 -20.47 -26.85 -7.15
C GLU A 138 -20.62 -28.16 -7.93
N VAL A 139 -19.52 -28.85 -8.24
CA VAL A 139 -19.56 -30.20 -8.82
C VAL A 139 -20.20 -31.19 -7.85
N ALA A 140 -19.85 -31.15 -6.56
CA ALA A 140 -20.45 -32.02 -5.55
C ALA A 140 -21.97 -31.78 -5.40
N LYS A 141 -22.41 -30.51 -5.41
CA LYS A 141 -23.84 -30.14 -5.42
C LYS A 141 -24.55 -30.65 -6.67
N ALA A 142 -23.97 -30.46 -7.85
CA ALA A 142 -24.55 -30.94 -9.11
C ALA A 142 -24.67 -32.47 -9.15
N VAL A 143 -23.68 -33.20 -8.63
CA VAL A 143 -23.72 -34.67 -8.51
C VAL A 143 -24.79 -35.11 -7.52
N ALA A 144 -24.90 -34.46 -6.36
CA ALA A 144 -25.92 -34.76 -5.37
C ALA A 144 -27.34 -34.49 -5.91
N GLU A 145 -27.53 -33.37 -6.62
CA GLU A 145 -28.80 -33.04 -7.25
C GLU A 145 -29.16 -34.04 -8.36
N ALA A 146 -28.21 -34.40 -9.23
CA ALA A 146 -28.42 -35.41 -10.26
C ALA A 146 -28.80 -36.78 -9.67
N ALA A 147 -28.19 -37.17 -8.54
CA ALA A 147 -28.54 -38.40 -7.82
C ALA A 147 -29.98 -38.34 -7.25
N GLN A 148 -30.38 -37.20 -6.66
CA GLN A 148 -31.74 -37.01 -6.17
C GLN A 148 -32.78 -37.02 -7.30
N GLN A 149 -32.48 -36.37 -8.43
CA GLN A 149 -33.35 -36.39 -9.62
C GLN A 149 -33.48 -37.81 -10.18
N ALA A 150 -32.38 -38.56 -10.26
CA ALA A 150 -32.40 -39.96 -10.69
C ALA A 150 -33.24 -40.84 -9.76
N ALA A 151 -33.14 -40.66 -8.44
CA ALA A 151 -33.95 -41.39 -7.46
C ALA A 151 -35.46 -41.08 -7.61
N ARG A 152 -35.83 -39.81 -7.81
CA ARG A 152 -37.22 -39.40 -8.08
C ARG A 152 -37.76 -40.03 -9.36
N MET A 153 -36.97 -40.03 -10.43
CA MET A 153 -37.35 -40.64 -11.71
C MET A 153 -37.48 -42.16 -11.59
N ALA A 154 -36.63 -42.82 -10.82
CA ALA A 154 -36.73 -44.26 -10.56
C ALA A 154 -38.01 -44.62 -9.76
N ALA A 155 -38.36 -43.83 -8.74
CA ALA A 155 -39.59 -43.99 -7.96
C ALA A 155 -40.84 -43.79 -8.83
N SER A 156 -40.85 -42.78 -9.70
CA SER A 156 -41.93 -42.54 -10.68
C SER A 156 -42.08 -43.70 -11.68
N ARG A 157 -40.97 -44.25 -12.19
CA ARG A 157 -40.97 -45.43 -13.07
C ARG A 157 -41.49 -46.69 -12.38
N LYS A 158 -41.20 -46.89 -11.09
CA LYS A 158 -41.70 -48.02 -10.29
C LYS A 158 -43.23 -47.95 -10.14
N SER A 159 -43.78 -46.76 -9.86
CA SER A 159 -45.22 -46.51 -9.80
C SER A 159 -45.92 -46.80 -11.14
N ARG A 160 -45.34 -46.35 -12.26
CA ARG A 160 -45.88 -46.59 -13.62
C ARG A 160 -45.80 -48.06 -14.08
N LYS A 161 -44.92 -48.87 -13.50
CA LYS A 161 -44.80 -50.30 -13.82
C LYS A 161 -45.81 -51.18 -13.08
N GLN A 162 -46.46 -50.64 -12.04
CA GLN A 162 -47.52 -51.32 -11.29
C GLN A 162 -48.90 -51.20 -11.97
N SER A 163 -49.05 -50.29 -12.95
CA SER A 163 -50.27 -50.08 -13.75
C SER A 163 -50.20 -50.59 -15.20
N GLY A 164 -49.08 -51.15 -15.65
CA GLY A 164 -48.89 -51.66 -17.01
C GLY A 164 -48.40 -53.10 -17.04
N LYS A 165 -49.30 -54.07 -16.87
CA LYS A 165 -49.04 -55.49 -17.14
C LYS A 165 -48.97 -55.68 -18.67
N GLY A 166 -47.77 -55.64 -19.24
CA GLY A 166 -47.56 -55.83 -20.67
C GLY A 166 -46.18 -56.40 -20.99
N ARG A 167 -46.14 -57.73 -21.12
CA ARG A 167 -45.34 -58.59 -22.03
C ARG A 167 -43.90 -58.20 -22.39
N GLY A 168 -43.01 -59.20 -22.26
CA GLY A 168 -41.56 -59.09 -22.43
C GLY A 168 -41.05 -58.94 -23.85
N GLN A 169 -39.77 -58.57 -23.93
CA GLN A 169 -38.84 -58.60 -25.08
C GLN A 169 -37.42 -58.46 -24.46
N SER A 170 -36.64 -59.53 -24.33
CA SER A 170 -35.70 -60.15 -25.30
C SER A 170 -34.32 -59.48 -25.34
N GLN A 171 -33.28 -60.28 -25.07
CA GLN A 171 -31.84 -59.96 -24.93
C GLN A 171 -31.22 -59.11 -26.06
N ALA A 172 -31.88 -58.95 -27.21
CA ALA A 172 -31.41 -58.10 -28.32
C ALA A 172 -31.45 -56.58 -28.02
N GLN A 173 -32.28 -56.12 -27.07
CA GLN A 173 -32.36 -54.70 -26.70
C GLN A 173 -31.23 -54.26 -25.74
N ALA A 174 -30.57 -55.19 -25.06
CA ALA A 174 -29.47 -54.88 -24.14
C ALA A 174 -28.20 -54.45 -24.91
N ALA A 175 -27.85 -55.16 -25.99
CA ALA A 175 -26.71 -54.81 -26.85
C ALA A 175 -26.88 -53.44 -27.52
N SER A 176 -28.08 -53.12 -28.03
CA SER A 176 -28.39 -51.81 -28.61
C SER A 176 -28.45 -50.69 -27.56
N SER A 177 -28.86 -51.00 -26.32
CA SER A 177 -28.82 -50.06 -25.20
C SER A 177 -27.39 -49.74 -24.76
N GLU A 178 -26.49 -50.72 -24.79
CA GLU A 178 -25.08 -50.57 -24.43
C GLU A 178 -24.31 -49.81 -25.51
N GLU A 179 -24.58 -50.11 -26.79
CA GLU A 179 -24.04 -49.37 -27.93
C GLU A 179 -24.56 -47.91 -27.95
N ALA A 180 -25.82 -47.67 -27.57
CA ALA A 180 -26.37 -46.32 -27.42
C ALA A 180 -25.72 -45.54 -26.26
N LEU A 181 -25.40 -46.23 -25.16
CA LEU A 181 -24.63 -45.65 -24.04
C LEU A 181 -23.20 -45.29 -24.45
N GLN A 182 -22.54 -46.17 -25.21
CA GLN A 182 -21.22 -45.90 -25.77
C GLN A 182 -21.24 -44.70 -26.72
N ARG A 183 -22.19 -44.64 -27.66
CA ARG A 183 -22.35 -43.48 -28.56
C ARG A 183 -22.63 -42.18 -27.81
N ARG A 184 -23.45 -42.20 -26.75
CA ARG A 184 -23.72 -41.01 -25.93
C ARG A 184 -22.48 -40.56 -25.15
N ARG A 185 -21.67 -41.51 -24.66
CA ARG A 185 -20.38 -41.25 -24.00
C ARG A 185 -19.36 -40.66 -24.98
N GLU A 186 -19.27 -41.21 -26.18
CA GLU A 186 -18.41 -40.71 -27.25
C GLU A 186 -18.84 -39.33 -27.73
N GLN A 187 -20.14 -39.09 -27.90
CA GLN A 187 -20.66 -37.76 -28.24
C GLN A 187 -20.33 -36.72 -27.15
N MET A 188 -20.44 -37.11 -25.87
CA MET A 188 -20.10 -36.24 -24.76
C MET A 188 -18.58 -35.98 -24.68
N ALA A 189 -17.76 -36.99 -24.93
CA ALA A 189 -16.30 -36.85 -25.01
C ALA A 189 -15.88 -35.95 -26.17
N ALA A 190 -16.42 -36.17 -27.38
CA ALA A 190 -16.14 -35.35 -28.55
C ALA A 190 -16.58 -33.88 -28.36
N ALA A 191 -17.71 -33.64 -27.69
CA ALA A 191 -18.14 -32.29 -27.34
C ALA A 191 -17.18 -31.61 -26.35
N ALA A 192 -16.67 -32.35 -25.36
CA ALA A 192 -15.68 -31.84 -24.40
C ALA A 192 -14.35 -31.52 -25.10
N GLU A 193 -13.87 -32.40 -25.99
CA GLU A 193 -12.65 -32.18 -26.78
C GLU A 193 -12.76 -30.95 -27.68
N ARG A 194 -13.91 -30.74 -28.34
CA ARG A 194 -14.16 -29.52 -29.13
C ARG A 194 -14.11 -28.25 -28.28
N ARG A 195 -14.65 -28.30 -27.05
CA ARG A 195 -14.61 -27.15 -26.12
C ARG A 195 -13.17 -26.86 -25.66
N ILE A 196 -12.39 -27.91 -25.38
CA ILE A 196 -10.98 -27.78 -25.02
C ILE A 196 -10.15 -27.27 -26.20
N ALA A 197 -10.40 -27.74 -27.42
CA ALA A 197 -9.74 -27.25 -28.62
C ALA A 197 -10.01 -25.76 -28.86
N ALA A 198 -11.27 -25.32 -28.75
CA ALA A 198 -11.63 -23.91 -28.89
C ALA A 198 -10.98 -23.01 -27.83
N LEU A 199 -10.83 -23.50 -26.58
CA LEU A 199 -10.11 -22.79 -25.52
C LEU A 199 -8.60 -22.72 -25.81
N LYS A 200 -8.01 -23.81 -26.31
CA LYS A 200 -6.59 -23.84 -26.72
C LYS A 200 -6.33 -22.89 -27.89
N ASP A 201 -7.24 -22.81 -28.86
CA ASP A 201 -7.13 -21.90 -30.00
C ASP A 201 -7.30 -20.44 -29.56
N SER A 202 -8.26 -20.15 -28.69
CA SER A 202 -8.39 -18.82 -28.06
C SER A 202 -7.13 -18.43 -27.29
N ALA A 203 -6.54 -19.36 -26.52
CA ALA A 203 -5.31 -19.11 -25.77
C ALA A 203 -4.10 -18.88 -26.70
N ARG A 204 -4.01 -19.62 -27.82
CA ARG A 204 -2.98 -19.38 -28.84
C ARG A 204 -3.12 -18.00 -29.48
N GLN A 205 -4.35 -17.57 -29.77
CA GLN A 205 -4.62 -16.24 -30.33
C GLN A 205 -4.26 -15.12 -29.35
N GLN A 206 -4.45 -15.32 -28.05
CA GLN A 206 -4.05 -14.38 -27.01
C GLN A 206 -2.52 -14.24 -26.83
N GLN A 207 -1.73 -15.22 -27.28
CA GLN A 207 -0.26 -15.15 -27.24
C GLN A 207 0.38 -14.53 -28.49
N LEU A 208 -0.41 -14.31 -29.55
CA LEU A 208 0.04 -13.74 -30.82
C LEU A 208 -0.21 -12.22 -30.92
N TRP A 209 -0.71 -11.60 -29.84
CA TRP A 209 -0.91 -10.17 -29.65
C TRP A 209 -0.14 -9.70 -28.42
#